data_AF-A0A7R8D2X0-F1
#
_entry.id   AF-A0A7R8D2X0-F1
#
_cell.length_a   1.000
_cell.length_b   1.000
_cell.length_c   1.000
_cell.angle_alpha   90.00
_cell.angle_beta   90.00
_cell.angle_gamma   90.00
#
_symmetry.space_group_name_H-M   'P 1'
#
loop_
_entity.id
_entity.type
_entity.pdbx_description
1 polymer ?
#
loop_
_entity_poly.entity_id
_entity_poly.type
_entity_poly.pdbx_seq_one_letter_code
_entity_poly.pdbx_strand_id
1 'polypeptide(L)'
;MISLLGNLGLYLMSFAHLWACPWTKVEESFNLQASHDLIYEDIYDVSTFDHWSFPGVVPRTFLGPLFISFPSLLITSFIDVHRTHVQLLVRATLGFSVISALIRFRSSIRRKFGSTTANFHLLITLSQFHLMYYSTRTLPNIFALTLVLLALSYWFDDDHYFKFIFISGFVILVFRFELILYLGTIVIMDLIVCRVSFSKTLIYGLSTLIFSLGLTIAVDSYFWRSFQSILWPEGEVIYYNVILNKSSNYGTSPFLWYFYSALPRALFATTPFVIIGSLRDKKMYLVGRSSTFLRLSLQFSSTQGVKEFTGHLLLNSGFTLAMSYISKQNYPGGVAMSQLHDLIPSHRTDINVYINNLAAQTGVSRFTQINEDSWKYDKREKTTDFSPYTHLIIEPKEYEESEYVGKFFFGELEL
;
A
#
# COMPACT_ATOMS: atom_id res chain seq x y z
N MET A 1 -15.47 -25.75 -7.99
CA MET A 1 -14.52 -25.38 -9.07
C MET A 1 -14.43 -23.87 -9.30
N ILE A 2 -15.51 -23.17 -9.69
CA ILE A 2 -15.49 -21.71 -10.01
C ILE A 2 -14.94 -20.85 -8.85
N SER A 3 -15.31 -21.11 -7.59
CA SER A 3 -14.80 -20.33 -6.46
C SER A 3 -13.31 -20.55 -6.17
N LEU A 4 -12.75 -21.72 -6.52
CA LEU A 4 -11.33 -22.00 -6.28
C LEU A 4 -10.48 -21.36 -7.38
N LEU A 5 -10.87 -21.56 -8.64
CA LEU A 5 -10.24 -20.91 -9.80
C LEU A 5 -10.32 -19.38 -9.70
N GLY A 6 -11.45 -18.85 -9.24
CA GLY A 6 -11.62 -17.42 -8.98
C GLY A 6 -10.68 -16.87 -7.93
N ASN A 7 -10.55 -17.57 -6.79
CA ASN A 7 -9.62 -17.18 -5.73
C ASN A 7 -8.15 -17.24 -6.22
N LEU A 8 -7.79 -18.27 -6.99
CA LEU A 8 -6.47 -18.35 -7.62
C LEU A 8 -6.24 -17.18 -8.59
N GLY A 9 -7.26 -16.81 -9.36
CA GLY A 9 -7.22 -15.65 -10.25
C GLY A 9 -6.84 -14.34 -9.54
N LEU A 10 -7.27 -14.15 -8.29
CA LEU A 10 -6.89 -12.96 -7.51
C LEU A 10 -5.39 -12.94 -7.21
N TYR A 11 -4.82 -14.07 -6.79
CA TYR A 11 -3.38 -14.16 -6.58
C TYR A 11 -2.60 -13.93 -7.87
N LEU A 12 -3.02 -14.58 -8.97
CA LEU A 12 -2.37 -14.44 -10.26
C LEU A 12 -2.41 -12.99 -10.77
N MET A 13 -3.54 -12.30 -10.64
CA MET A 13 -3.65 -10.90 -11.08
C MET A 13 -2.81 -9.96 -10.22
N SER A 14 -2.80 -10.17 -8.90
CA SER A 14 -1.93 -9.41 -7.97
C SER A 14 -0.45 -9.62 -8.30
N PHE A 15 -0.05 -10.87 -8.59
CA PHE A 15 1.31 -11.20 -8.96
C PHE A 15 1.70 -10.66 -10.35
N ALA A 16 0.78 -10.69 -11.32
CA ALA A 16 1.00 -10.12 -12.64
C ALA A 16 1.31 -8.62 -12.56
N HIS A 17 0.60 -7.86 -11.73
CA HIS A 17 0.91 -6.44 -11.50
C HIS A 17 2.25 -6.23 -10.79
N LEU A 18 2.57 -7.06 -9.79
CA LEU A 18 3.87 -7.01 -9.11
C LEU A 18 5.03 -7.22 -10.09
N TRP A 19 4.92 -8.24 -10.94
CA TRP A 19 5.92 -8.54 -11.96
C TRP A 19 6.01 -7.46 -13.03
N ALA A 20 4.87 -6.91 -13.47
CA ALA A 20 4.84 -5.88 -14.48
C ALA A 20 5.42 -4.54 -14.00
N CYS A 21 5.37 -4.26 -12.70
CA CYS A 21 5.82 -3.01 -12.09
C CYS A 21 6.69 -3.27 -10.84
N PRO A 22 7.94 -3.74 -11.04
CA PRO A 22 8.84 -4.15 -9.97
C PRO A 22 9.34 -2.96 -9.13
N TRP A 23 9.35 -1.76 -9.73
CA TRP A 23 9.80 -0.52 -9.13
C TRP A 23 8.77 0.12 -8.19
N THR A 24 9.25 1.08 -7.40
CA THR A 24 8.58 1.55 -6.18
C THR A 24 8.22 3.03 -6.28
N LYS A 25 7.13 3.42 -5.61
CA LYS A 25 6.73 4.82 -5.49
C LYS A 25 7.37 5.47 -4.26
N VAL A 26 7.43 6.80 -4.26
CA VAL A 26 7.83 7.60 -3.09
C VAL A 26 7.05 7.22 -1.82
N GLU A 27 5.75 6.94 -1.91
CA GLU A 27 4.93 6.63 -0.73
C GLU A 27 5.22 5.23 -0.15
N GLU A 28 5.95 4.38 -0.88
CA GLU A 28 6.42 3.06 -0.43
C GLU A 28 7.77 3.14 0.29
N SER A 29 8.48 4.27 0.15
CA SER A 29 9.87 4.46 0.59
C SER A 29 10.10 3.96 2.00
N PHE A 30 9.46 4.55 3.01
CA PHE A 30 9.70 4.18 4.40
C PHE A 30 9.57 2.67 4.65
N ASN A 31 8.43 2.08 4.30
CA ASN A 31 8.21 0.66 4.63
C ASN A 31 9.16 -0.26 3.87
N LEU A 32 9.51 0.11 2.64
CA LEU A 32 10.39 -0.70 1.83
C LEU A 32 11.85 -0.61 2.30
N GLN A 33 12.34 0.59 2.59
CA GLN A 33 13.70 0.79 3.11
C GLN A 33 13.82 0.15 4.50
N ALA A 34 12.85 0.35 5.39
CA ALA A 34 12.82 -0.33 6.68
C ALA A 34 12.82 -1.87 6.54
N SER A 35 12.12 -2.42 5.55
CA SER A 35 12.18 -3.87 5.27
C SER A 35 13.52 -4.32 4.72
N HIS A 36 14.23 -3.49 3.94
CA HIS A 36 15.59 -3.77 3.51
C HIS A 36 16.52 -3.83 4.73
N ASP A 37 16.46 -2.81 5.58
CA ASP A 37 17.35 -2.65 6.73
C ASP A 37 17.16 -3.80 7.72
N LEU A 38 15.91 -4.23 7.96
CA LEU A 38 15.60 -5.39 8.78
C LEU A 38 16.16 -6.72 8.24
N ILE A 39 16.50 -6.81 6.94
CA ILE A 39 17.02 -8.03 6.31
C ILE A 39 18.55 -7.99 6.24
N TYR A 40 19.15 -6.83 5.99
CA TYR A 40 20.57 -6.72 5.66
C TYR A 40 21.41 -5.97 6.70
N GLU A 41 20.81 -5.11 7.53
CA GLU A 41 21.52 -4.36 8.58
C GLU A 41 21.45 -5.05 9.93
N ASP A 42 22.33 -4.63 10.84
CA ASP A 42 22.29 -5.09 12.22
C ASP A 42 21.09 -4.49 12.96
N ILE A 43 20.13 -5.34 13.32
CA ILE A 43 18.94 -4.94 14.07
C ILE A 43 19.29 -4.33 15.44
N TYR A 44 20.45 -4.66 16.01
CA TYR A 44 20.92 -4.12 17.29
C TYR A 44 21.52 -2.73 17.16
N ASP A 45 22.05 -2.38 15.99
CA ASP A 45 22.55 -1.05 15.66
C ASP A 45 21.63 -0.34 14.66
N VAL A 46 20.50 0.15 15.20
CA VAL A 46 19.49 0.88 14.41
C VAL A 46 20.01 2.17 13.78
N SER A 47 21.19 2.67 14.18
CA SER A 47 21.75 3.92 13.63
C SER A 47 22.17 3.80 12.16
N THR A 48 22.37 2.56 11.69
CA THR A 48 22.68 2.20 10.31
C THR A 48 21.46 2.26 9.39
N PHE A 49 20.25 2.33 9.93
CA PHE A 49 19.01 2.26 9.15
C PHE A 49 18.77 3.57 8.39
N ASP A 50 18.12 3.45 7.24
CA ASP A 50 17.90 4.53 6.28
C ASP A 50 17.16 5.73 6.89
N HIS A 51 16.19 5.47 7.77
CA HIS A 51 15.34 6.51 8.38
C HIS A 51 16.08 7.38 9.40
N TRP A 52 17.26 6.99 9.88
CA TRP A 52 18.11 7.84 10.72
C TRP A 52 18.80 8.93 9.90
N SER A 53 19.25 8.57 8.69
CA SER A 53 19.88 9.52 7.77
C SER A 53 18.85 10.34 7.00
N PHE A 54 17.71 9.73 6.67
CA PHE A 54 16.66 10.32 5.84
C PHE A 54 15.29 10.19 6.52
N PRO A 55 15.09 10.87 7.67
CA PRO A 55 13.80 10.84 8.35
C PRO A 55 12.75 11.54 7.50
N GLY A 56 11.64 10.86 7.25
CA GLY A 56 10.46 11.48 6.66
C GLY A 56 9.86 12.56 7.58
N VAL A 57 8.89 13.32 7.06
CA VAL A 57 8.22 14.42 7.80
C VAL A 57 7.58 13.97 9.12
N VAL A 58 7.04 12.74 9.12
CA VAL A 58 6.41 12.13 10.28
C VAL A 58 6.84 10.67 10.38
N PRO A 59 7.02 10.14 11.61
CA PRO A 59 7.39 8.76 11.80
C PRO A 59 6.25 7.82 11.37
N ARG A 60 6.64 6.59 11.00
CA ARG A 60 5.75 5.53 10.58
C ARG A 60 6.09 4.27 11.37
N THR A 61 5.11 3.40 11.57
CA THR A 61 5.32 2.19 12.39
C THR A 61 6.17 1.13 11.68
N PHE A 62 7.09 0.52 12.41
CA PHE A 62 7.91 -0.63 12.02
C PHE A 62 7.13 -1.95 12.05
N LEU A 63 5.93 -1.98 12.63
CA LEU A 63 5.11 -3.20 12.68
C LEU A 63 4.75 -3.74 11.28
N GLY A 64 4.55 -2.85 10.30
CA GLY A 64 4.37 -3.23 8.91
C GLY A 64 5.62 -3.89 8.31
N PRO A 65 6.75 -3.17 8.27
CA PRO A 65 8.03 -3.69 7.79
C PRO A 65 8.46 -5.02 8.43
N LEU A 66 8.34 -5.15 9.76
CA LEU A 66 8.66 -6.39 10.50
C LEU A 66 7.84 -7.58 10.01
N PHE A 67 6.55 -7.37 9.74
CA PHE A 67 5.67 -8.43 9.26
C PHE A 67 6.08 -8.92 7.87
N ILE A 68 6.40 -8.01 6.95
CA ILE A 68 6.69 -8.37 5.55
C ILE A 68 8.14 -8.79 5.31
N SER A 69 9.08 -8.39 6.17
CA SER A 69 10.48 -8.80 6.07
C SER A 69 10.71 -10.21 6.60
N PHE A 70 9.90 -10.69 7.57
CA PHE A 70 10.13 -11.99 8.22
C PHE A 70 10.25 -13.19 7.24
N PRO A 71 9.36 -13.38 6.25
CA PRO A 71 9.52 -14.48 5.30
C PRO A 71 10.76 -14.34 4.42
N SER A 72 11.09 -13.10 4.01
CA SER A 72 12.29 -12.82 3.22
C SER A 72 13.56 -13.11 4.01
N LEU A 73 13.64 -12.69 5.27
CA LEU A 73 14.75 -12.96 6.18
C LEU A 73 14.99 -14.46 6.35
N LEU A 74 13.91 -15.24 6.51
CA LEU A 74 14.01 -16.69 6.60
C LEU A 74 14.58 -17.28 5.31
N ILE A 75 14.10 -16.85 4.14
CA ILE A 75 14.57 -17.36 2.84
C ILE A 75 16.03 -16.98 2.58
N THR A 76 16.42 -15.72 2.80
CA THR A 76 17.78 -15.23 2.57
C THR A 76 18.80 -15.84 3.54
N SER A 77 18.36 -16.35 4.70
CA SER A 77 19.23 -17.09 5.63
C SER A 77 19.69 -18.45 5.09
N PHE A 78 18.98 -19.03 4.13
CA PHE A 78 19.31 -20.34 3.55
C PHE A 78 19.87 -20.27 2.12
N ILE A 79 19.52 -19.23 1.37
CA ILE A 79 19.88 -19.09 -0.04
C ILE A 79 20.25 -17.64 -0.32
N ASP A 80 21.36 -17.44 -1.03
CA ASP A 80 21.69 -16.11 -1.54
C ASP A 80 20.72 -15.73 -2.68
N VAL A 81 19.95 -14.67 -2.45
CA VAL A 81 18.93 -14.18 -3.37
C VAL A 81 19.27 -12.75 -3.74
N HIS A 82 19.35 -12.49 -5.05
CA HIS A 82 19.62 -11.16 -5.57
C HIS A 82 18.66 -10.11 -4.98
N ARG A 83 19.21 -8.98 -4.49
CA ARG A 83 18.47 -7.98 -3.68
C ARG A 83 17.16 -7.49 -4.33
N THR A 84 17.14 -7.30 -5.65
CA THR A 84 15.91 -6.90 -6.36
C THR A 84 14.80 -7.96 -6.32
N HIS A 85 15.15 -9.26 -6.24
CA HIS A 85 14.18 -10.33 -6.06
C HIS A 85 13.68 -10.39 -4.61
N VAL A 86 14.53 -10.06 -3.63
CA VAL A 86 14.09 -9.91 -2.23
C VAL A 86 13.07 -8.78 -2.09
N GLN A 87 13.23 -7.67 -2.83
CA GLN A 87 12.20 -6.62 -2.91
C GLN A 87 10.84 -7.17 -3.38
N LEU A 88 10.84 -8.00 -4.44
CA LEU A 88 9.62 -8.63 -4.94
C LEU A 88 9.02 -9.59 -3.92
N LEU A 89 9.85 -10.32 -3.17
CA LEU A 89 9.41 -11.25 -2.13
C LEU A 89 8.74 -10.53 -0.94
N VAL A 90 9.34 -9.43 -0.47
CA VAL A 90 8.76 -8.56 0.56
C VAL A 90 7.38 -8.04 0.12
N ARG A 91 7.29 -7.55 -1.13
CA ARG A 91 6.04 -7.08 -1.73
C ARG A 91 5.01 -8.19 -1.95
N ALA A 92 5.45 -9.39 -2.34
CA ALA A 92 4.61 -10.57 -2.51
C ALA A 92 4.01 -11.05 -1.18
N THR A 93 4.76 -10.96 -0.07
CA THR A 93 4.27 -11.27 1.28
C THR A 93 3.08 -10.39 1.65
N LEU A 94 3.17 -9.08 1.40
CA LEU A 94 2.06 -8.15 1.60
C LEU A 94 0.88 -8.50 0.68
N GLY A 95 1.16 -8.71 -0.61
CA GLY A 95 0.16 -9.11 -1.60
C GLY A 95 -0.61 -10.35 -1.20
N PHE A 96 0.10 -11.40 -0.77
CA PHE A 96 -0.50 -12.64 -0.32
C PHE A 96 -1.44 -12.42 0.88
N SER A 97 -1.03 -11.57 1.81
CA SER A 97 -1.82 -11.23 3.00
C SER A 97 -3.10 -10.45 2.65
N VAL A 98 -2.99 -9.45 1.77
CA VAL A 98 -4.14 -8.66 1.26
C VAL A 98 -5.13 -9.58 0.54
N ILE A 99 -4.66 -10.42 -0.38
CA ILE A 99 -5.53 -11.31 -1.15
C ILE A 99 -6.15 -12.39 -0.26
N SER A 100 -5.43 -12.91 0.73
CA SER A 100 -5.98 -13.83 1.74
C SER A 100 -7.13 -13.18 2.53
N ALA A 101 -6.92 -11.95 3.01
CA ALA A 101 -7.94 -11.18 3.71
C ALA A 101 -9.15 -10.89 2.81
N LEU A 102 -8.91 -10.58 1.54
CA LEU A 102 -9.97 -10.34 0.54
C LEU A 102 -10.79 -11.61 0.26
N ILE A 103 -10.16 -12.78 0.17
CA ILE A 103 -10.85 -14.07 0.01
C ILE A 103 -11.67 -14.40 1.26
N ARG A 104 -11.15 -14.11 2.46
CA ARG A 104 -11.87 -14.28 3.73
C ARG A 104 -13.10 -13.36 3.78
N PHE A 105 -12.94 -12.10 3.41
CA PHE A 105 -14.03 -11.13 3.30
C PHE A 105 -15.09 -11.55 2.25
N ARG A 106 -14.66 -11.99 1.06
CA ARG A 106 -15.55 -12.55 0.04
C ARG A 106 -16.33 -13.76 0.56
N SER A 107 -15.70 -14.60 1.39
CA SER A 107 -16.39 -15.75 2.00
C SER A 107 -17.48 -15.33 2.97
N SER A 108 -17.32 -14.20 3.66
CA SER A 108 -18.38 -13.55 4.45
C SER A 108 -19.49 -12.99 3.59
N ILE A 109 -19.16 -12.29 2.50
CA ILE A 109 -20.14 -11.83 1.50
C ILE A 109 -20.98 -13.00 0.98
N ARG A 110 -20.33 -14.13 0.64
CA ARG A 110 -21.02 -15.33 0.16
C ARG A 110 -22.01 -15.88 1.19
N ARG A 111 -21.63 -15.94 2.46
CA ARG A 111 -22.52 -16.41 3.54
C ARG A 111 -23.70 -15.48 3.76
N LYS A 112 -23.47 -14.16 3.74
CA LYS A 112 -24.51 -13.16 4.02
C LYS A 112 -25.46 -12.93 2.83
N PHE A 113 -24.94 -12.97 1.60
CA PHE A 113 -25.64 -12.54 0.38
C PHE A 113 -25.74 -13.58 -0.72
N GLY A 114 -25.23 -14.79 -0.49
CA GLY A 114 -25.24 -15.89 -1.45
C GLY A 114 -24.07 -15.87 -2.45
N SER A 115 -23.92 -17.00 -3.16
CA SER A 115 -22.83 -17.25 -4.10
C SER A 115 -22.82 -16.31 -5.31
N THR A 116 -24.00 -15.92 -5.79
CA THR A 116 -24.14 -15.01 -6.93
C THR A 116 -23.48 -13.66 -6.66
N THR A 117 -23.83 -13.02 -5.54
CA THR A 117 -23.24 -11.74 -5.09
C THR A 117 -21.73 -11.84 -4.91
N ALA A 118 -21.24 -12.93 -4.31
CA ALA A 118 -19.82 -13.14 -4.11
C ALA A 118 -19.05 -13.39 -5.42
N ASN A 119 -19.70 -13.93 -6.45
CA ASN A 119 -19.10 -14.09 -7.77
C ASN A 119 -19.06 -12.76 -8.54
N PHE A 120 -20.09 -11.93 -8.43
CA PHE A 120 -20.08 -10.57 -8.98
C PHE A 120 -18.97 -9.73 -8.34
N HIS A 121 -18.86 -9.73 -7.02
CA HIS A 121 -17.76 -9.08 -6.31
C HIS A 121 -16.41 -9.54 -6.83
N LEU A 122 -16.20 -10.86 -6.95
CA LEU A 122 -14.96 -11.43 -7.48
C LEU A 122 -14.64 -10.93 -8.89
N LEU A 123 -15.59 -10.98 -9.81
CA LEU A 123 -15.37 -10.58 -11.21
C LEU A 123 -15.08 -9.08 -11.32
N ILE A 124 -15.80 -8.25 -10.57
CA ILE A 124 -15.55 -6.81 -10.50
C ILE A 124 -14.13 -6.56 -9.98
N THR A 125 -13.77 -7.16 -8.84
CA THR A 125 -12.43 -7.05 -8.26
C THR A 125 -11.33 -7.47 -9.24
N LEU A 126 -11.49 -8.61 -9.93
CA LEU A 126 -10.53 -9.09 -10.92
C LEU A 126 -10.38 -8.13 -12.10
N SER A 127 -11.46 -7.48 -12.51
CA SER A 127 -11.46 -6.50 -13.61
C SER A 127 -10.90 -5.13 -13.21
N GLN A 128 -10.78 -4.82 -11.91
CA GLN A 128 -10.40 -3.50 -11.40
C GLN A 128 -8.89 -3.36 -11.16
N PHE A 129 -8.32 -2.29 -11.72
CA PHE A 129 -6.91 -1.96 -11.58
C PHE A 129 -6.47 -1.67 -10.14
N HIS A 130 -7.12 -0.71 -9.47
CA HIS A 130 -6.59 -0.11 -8.23
C HIS A 130 -6.29 -1.13 -7.13
N LEU A 131 -7.27 -1.97 -6.77
CA LEU A 131 -7.08 -2.92 -5.67
C LEU A 131 -6.00 -3.95 -5.97
N MET A 132 -6.00 -4.52 -7.19
CA MET A 132 -5.06 -5.57 -7.59
C MET A 132 -3.64 -5.03 -7.86
N TYR A 133 -3.53 -3.80 -8.33
CA TYR A 133 -2.24 -3.14 -8.55
C TYR A 133 -1.57 -2.73 -7.24
N TYR A 134 -2.34 -2.14 -6.32
CA TYR A 134 -1.79 -1.63 -5.06
C TYR A 134 -1.65 -2.71 -3.99
N SER A 135 -2.26 -3.89 -4.11
CA SER A 135 -2.19 -4.96 -3.10
C SER A 135 -0.77 -5.41 -2.74
N THR A 136 0.20 -5.23 -3.64
CA THR A 136 1.61 -5.60 -3.44
C THR A 136 2.52 -4.42 -3.13
N ARG A 137 1.98 -3.20 -3.08
CA ARG A 137 2.76 -1.99 -2.82
C ARG A 137 2.80 -1.71 -1.33
N THR A 138 3.99 -1.44 -0.79
CA THR A 138 4.24 -1.27 0.65
C THR A 138 3.78 0.10 1.17
N LEU A 139 2.60 0.53 0.73
CA LEU A 139 1.95 1.75 1.20
C LEU A 139 1.32 1.48 2.57
N PRO A 140 1.38 2.42 3.54
CA PRO A 140 0.75 2.21 4.85
C PRO A 140 -0.77 1.92 4.73
N ASN A 141 -1.43 2.43 3.68
CA ASN A 141 -2.81 2.14 3.33
C ASN A 141 -3.10 0.65 3.08
N ILE A 142 -2.14 -0.07 2.50
CA ILE A 142 -2.31 -1.45 2.05
C ILE A 142 -2.09 -2.42 3.20
N PHE A 143 -1.17 -2.10 4.13
CA PHE A 143 -1.12 -2.77 5.43
C PHE A 143 -2.45 -2.61 6.17
N ALA A 144 -2.96 -1.38 6.25
CA ALA A 144 -4.26 -1.11 6.89
C ALA A 144 -5.41 -1.87 6.20
N LEU A 145 -5.43 -1.88 4.86
CA LEU A 145 -6.45 -2.58 4.07
C LEU A 145 -6.55 -4.06 4.41
N THR A 146 -5.42 -4.75 4.62
CA THR A 146 -5.41 -6.18 5.03
C THR A 146 -6.23 -6.39 6.29
N LEU A 147 -5.99 -5.56 7.31
CA LEU A 147 -6.66 -5.64 8.61
C LEU A 147 -8.12 -5.18 8.52
N VAL A 148 -8.41 -4.14 7.72
CA VAL A 148 -9.79 -3.67 7.47
C VAL A 148 -10.63 -4.77 6.83
N LEU A 149 -10.10 -5.48 5.82
CA LEU A 149 -10.81 -6.59 5.18
C LEU A 149 -11.13 -7.71 6.18
N LEU A 150 -10.20 -8.04 7.09
CA LEU A 150 -10.43 -9.01 8.16
C LEU A 150 -11.46 -8.51 9.18
N ALA A 151 -11.35 -7.25 9.62
CA ALA A 151 -12.30 -6.63 10.54
C ALA A 151 -13.72 -6.66 9.97
N LEU A 152 -13.89 -6.21 8.72
CA LEU A 152 -15.17 -6.29 8.01
C LEU A 152 -15.64 -7.73 7.90
N SER A 153 -14.76 -8.69 7.62
CA SER A 153 -15.14 -10.10 7.55
C SER A 153 -15.74 -10.63 8.86
N TYR A 154 -15.15 -10.30 10.02
CA TYR A 154 -15.72 -10.64 11.33
C TYR A 154 -17.05 -9.92 11.59
N TRP A 155 -17.13 -8.64 11.20
CA TRP A 155 -18.36 -7.87 11.30
C TRP A 155 -19.51 -8.46 10.46
N PHE A 156 -19.22 -8.93 9.24
CA PHE A 156 -20.23 -9.52 8.35
C PHE A 156 -20.71 -10.89 8.81
N ASP A 157 -19.83 -11.66 9.44
CA ASP A 157 -20.14 -13.02 9.89
C ASP A 157 -20.99 -13.05 11.16
N ASP A 158 -21.22 -11.89 11.79
CA ASP A 158 -21.76 -11.80 13.15
C ASP A 158 -20.93 -12.61 14.17
N ASP A 159 -19.65 -12.87 13.83
CA ASP A 159 -18.78 -13.80 14.53
C ASP A 159 -17.70 -13.05 15.32
N HIS A 160 -17.58 -13.35 16.61
CA HIS A 160 -16.61 -12.76 17.53
C HIS A 160 -16.49 -11.23 17.40
N TYR A 161 -17.50 -10.47 17.83
CA TYR A 161 -17.49 -8.99 17.79
C TYR A 161 -16.25 -8.36 18.47
N PHE A 162 -15.68 -9.05 19.47
CA PHE A 162 -14.37 -8.69 20.02
C PHE A 162 -13.27 -8.60 18.94
N LYS A 163 -13.15 -9.58 18.03
CA LYS A 163 -12.15 -9.57 16.95
C LYS A 163 -12.37 -8.39 15.99
N PHE A 164 -13.64 -8.04 15.71
CA PHE A 164 -13.95 -6.86 14.92
C PHE A 164 -13.45 -5.57 15.61
N ILE A 165 -13.81 -5.34 16.88
CA ILE A 165 -13.33 -4.17 17.62
C ILE A 165 -11.81 -4.17 17.74
N PHE A 166 -11.21 -5.32 18.07
CA PHE A 166 -9.78 -5.44 18.31
C PHE A 166 -8.97 -5.11 17.06
N ILE A 167 -9.30 -5.73 15.92
CA ILE A 167 -8.59 -5.46 14.66
C ILE A 167 -8.87 -4.03 14.18
N SER A 168 -10.09 -3.52 14.36
CA SER A 168 -10.44 -2.14 14.01
C SER A 168 -9.66 -1.11 14.83
N GLY A 169 -9.63 -1.27 16.15
CA GLY A 169 -8.87 -0.39 17.03
C GLY A 169 -7.37 -0.48 16.78
N PHE A 170 -6.86 -1.70 16.56
CA PHE A 170 -5.45 -1.90 16.21
C PHE A 170 -5.08 -1.16 14.92
N VAL A 171 -5.84 -1.32 13.82
CA VAL A 171 -5.52 -0.63 12.57
C VAL A 171 -5.64 0.89 12.67
N ILE A 172 -6.61 1.39 13.45
CA ILE A 172 -6.79 2.83 13.72
C ILE A 172 -5.60 3.40 14.51
N LEU A 173 -5.16 2.71 15.56
CA LEU A 173 -4.14 3.23 16.47
C LEU A 173 -2.71 3.04 15.96
N VAL A 174 -2.47 2.03 15.12
CA VAL A 174 -1.13 1.65 14.66
C VAL A 174 -0.84 2.14 13.25
N PHE A 175 -1.80 2.02 12.34
CA PHE A 175 -1.55 2.26 10.92
C PHE A 175 -2.18 3.54 10.40
N ARG A 176 -3.47 3.77 10.67
CA ARG A 176 -4.30 4.82 10.04
C ARG A 176 -5.46 5.27 10.90
N PHE A 177 -5.28 6.38 11.61
CA PHE A 177 -6.27 6.94 12.51
C PHE A 177 -7.55 7.38 11.79
N GLU A 178 -7.45 7.85 10.53
CA GLU A 178 -8.61 8.32 9.77
C GLU A 178 -9.70 7.25 9.57
N LEU A 179 -9.32 5.96 9.69
CA LEU A 179 -10.27 4.85 9.64
C LEU A 179 -11.29 4.85 10.77
N ILE A 180 -11.09 5.66 11.83
CA ILE A 180 -12.10 5.88 12.87
C ILE A 180 -13.40 6.43 12.28
N LEU A 181 -13.33 7.23 11.21
CA LEU A 181 -14.51 7.76 10.53
C LEU A 181 -15.33 6.69 9.81
N TYR A 182 -14.69 5.58 9.44
CA TYR A 182 -15.37 4.47 8.78
C TYR A 182 -15.78 3.38 9.78
N LEU A 183 -14.80 2.80 10.49
CA LEU A 183 -15.02 1.68 11.40
C LEU A 183 -15.69 2.13 12.70
N GLY A 184 -15.38 3.33 13.20
CA GLY A 184 -16.04 3.90 14.38
C GLY A 184 -17.52 4.17 14.11
N THR A 185 -17.87 4.64 12.91
CA THR A 185 -19.29 4.81 12.52
C THR A 185 -20.03 3.48 12.46
N ILE A 186 -19.39 2.40 11.99
CA ILE A 186 -19.99 1.05 12.05
C ILE A 186 -20.31 0.66 13.50
N VAL A 187 -19.38 0.87 14.43
CA VAL A 187 -19.58 0.56 15.85
C VAL A 187 -20.71 1.41 16.45
N ILE A 188 -20.75 2.72 16.14
CA ILE A 188 -21.81 3.62 16.59
C ILE A 188 -23.18 3.13 16.08
N MET A 189 -23.28 2.73 14.81
CA MET A 189 -24.51 2.20 14.25
C MET A 189 -24.93 0.90 14.95
N ASP A 190 -23.99 -0.02 15.17
CA ASP A 190 -24.27 -1.27 15.89
C ASP A 190 -24.70 -1.05 17.36
N LEU A 191 -24.24 0.03 18.01
CA LEU A 191 -24.73 0.46 19.32
C LEU A 191 -26.17 1.01 19.24
N ILE A 192 -26.46 1.86 18.24
CA ILE A 192 -27.80 2.45 18.03
C ILE A 192 -28.84 1.35 17.78
N VAL A 193 -28.51 0.33 16.98
CA VAL A 193 -29.40 -0.82 16.71
C VAL A 193 -29.32 -1.91 17.78
N CYS A 194 -28.62 -1.65 18.89
CA CYS A 194 -28.46 -2.59 20.02
C CYS A 194 -27.92 -3.97 19.63
N ARG A 195 -27.07 -4.04 18.59
CA ARG A 195 -26.39 -5.29 18.19
C ARG A 195 -25.28 -5.66 19.17
N VAL A 196 -24.69 -4.67 19.83
CA VAL A 196 -23.70 -4.84 20.90
C VAL A 196 -24.06 -3.93 22.07
N SER A 197 -23.74 -4.34 23.30
CA SER A 197 -23.89 -3.46 24.46
C SER A 197 -22.73 -2.46 24.57
N PHE A 198 -23.03 -1.28 25.12
CA PHE A 198 -22.05 -0.24 25.37
C PHE A 198 -20.89 -0.75 26.25
N SER A 199 -21.21 -1.44 27.36
CA SER A 199 -20.19 -1.95 28.30
C SER A 199 -19.22 -2.94 27.65
N LYS A 200 -19.71 -3.86 26.79
CA LYS A 200 -18.84 -4.79 26.06
C LYS A 200 -17.93 -4.04 25.08
N THR A 201 -18.50 -3.09 24.35
CA THR A 201 -17.75 -2.24 23.41
C THR A 201 -16.65 -1.46 24.12
N LEU A 202 -16.94 -0.91 25.31
CA LEU A 202 -15.97 -0.18 26.12
C LEU A 202 -14.84 -1.09 26.61
N ILE A 203 -15.15 -2.28 27.14
CA ILE A 203 -14.14 -3.24 27.60
C ILE A 203 -13.24 -3.68 26.44
N TYR A 204 -13.83 -4.04 25.30
CA TYR A 204 -13.08 -4.44 24.11
C TYR A 204 -12.24 -3.29 23.55
N GLY A 205 -12.78 -2.07 23.56
CA GLY A 205 -12.06 -0.87 23.13
C GLY A 205 -10.86 -0.57 24.02
N LEU A 206 -11.03 -0.62 25.35
CA LEU A 206 -9.95 -0.37 26.31
C LEU A 206 -8.85 -1.44 26.24
N SER A 207 -9.22 -2.72 26.13
CA SER A 207 -8.21 -3.77 25.98
C SER A 207 -7.42 -3.64 24.68
N THR A 208 -8.10 -3.26 23.59
CA THR A 208 -7.46 -2.98 22.30
C THR A 208 -6.54 -1.77 22.38
N LEU A 209 -6.98 -0.69 23.05
CA LEU A 209 -6.19 0.53 23.24
C LEU A 209 -4.88 0.22 23.97
N ILE A 210 -4.97 -0.45 25.13
CA ILE A 210 -3.79 -0.80 25.95
C ILE A 210 -2.83 -1.68 25.17
N PHE A 211 -3.33 -2.73 24.50
CA PHE A 211 -2.50 -3.64 23.73
C PHE A 211 -1.84 -2.94 22.53
N SER A 212 -2.62 -2.22 21.72
CA SER A 212 -2.14 -1.62 20.47
C SER A 212 -1.14 -0.51 20.74
N LEU A 213 -1.43 0.37 21.71
CA LEU A 213 -0.50 1.42 22.12
C LEU A 213 0.76 0.84 22.75
N GLY A 214 0.62 -0.16 23.63
CA GLY A 214 1.77 -0.84 24.23
C GLY A 214 2.70 -1.44 23.17
N LEU A 215 2.13 -2.10 22.15
CA LEU A 215 2.90 -2.73 21.07
C LEU A 215 3.61 -1.70 20.18
N THR A 216 2.88 -0.70 19.65
CA THR A 216 3.49 0.31 18.76
C THR A 216 4.51 1.14 19.52
N ILE A 217 4.25 1.54 20.77
CA ILE A 217 5.22 2.28 21.57
C ILE A 217 6.48 1.46 21.82
N ALA A 218 6.35 0.19 22.22
CA ALA A 218 7.49 -0.66 22.49
C ALA A 218 8.37 -0.88 21.24
N VAL A 219 7.75 -1.18 20.11
CA VAL A 219 8.47 -1.44 18.85
C VAL A 219 9.03 -0.15 18.27
N ASP A 220 8.22 0.88 18.13
CA ASP A 220 8.59 2.08 17.38
C ASP A 220 9.55 2.97 18.17
N SER A 221 9.48 2.99 19.50
CA SER A 221 10.47 3.72 20.32
C SER A 221 11.88 3.11 20.17
N TYR A 222 11.98 1.80 19.94
CA TYR A 222 13.26 1.14 19.68
C TYR A 222 13.84 1.57 18.33
N PHE A 223 13.11 1.35 17.24
CA PHE A 223 13.65 1.58 15.90
C PHE A 223 13.90 3.05 15.57
N TRP A 224 13.04 3.96 16.05
CA TRP A 224 13.20 5.38 15.74
C TRP A 224 14.17 6.13 16.66
N ARG A 225 14.26 5.72 17.93
CA ARG A 225 14.95 6.51 18.96
C ARG A 225 15.77 5.68 19.93
N SER A 226 15.97 4.39 19.67
CA SER A 226 16.69 3.47 20.57
C SER A 226 16.26 3.59 22.04
N PHE A 227 14.95 3.73 22.29
CA PHE A 227 14.33 3.97 23.61
C PHE A 227 14.75 5.25 24.35
N GLN A 228 15.42 6.19 23.70
CA GLN A 228 15.77 7.48 24.29
C GLN A 228 14.52 8.33 24.59
N SER A 229 13.43 8.11 23.85
CA SER A 229 12.11 8.66 24.19
C SER A 229 10.97 7.81 23.65
N ILE A 230 9.82 7.95 24.30
CA ILE A 230 8.57 7.28 23.94
C ILE A 230 8.09 7.85 22.61
N LEU A 231 7.76 6.96 21.67
CA LEU A 231 7.21 7.32 20.38
C LEU A 231 5.94 6.52 20.10
N TRP A 232 4.87 7.23 19.77
CA TRP A 232 3.68 6.68 19.13
C TRP A 232 3.58 7.29 17.72
N PRO A 233 3.95 6.56 16.65
CA PRO A 233 4.04 7.14 15.31
C PRO A 233 2.72 7.74 14.83
N GLU A 234 1.61 7.03 14.99
CA GLU A 234 0.30 7.54 14.56
C GLU A 234 -0.14 8.75 15.41
N GLY A 235 0.27 8.81 16.68
CA GLY A 235 0.06 9.99 17.54
C GLY A 235 0.75 11.24 17.00
N GLU A 236 2.01 11.11 16.55
CA GLU A 236 2.76 12.21 15.91
C GLU A 236 2.11 12.62 14.58
N VAL A 237 1.60 11.65 13.80
CA VAL A 237 0.86 11.92 12.56
C VAL A 237 -0.42 12.71 12.84
N ILE A 238 -1.17 12.36 13.89
CA ILE A 238 -2.37 13.09 14.33
C ILE A 238 -1.99 14.50 14.78
N TYR A 239 -0.98 14.62 15.63
CA TYR A 239 -0.51 15.91 16.13
C TYR A 239 -0.10 16.84 14.97
N TYR A 240 0.74 16.35 14.06
CA TYR A 240 1.21 17.12 12.91
C TYR A 240 0.08 17.53 11.96
N ASN A 241 -0.81 16.59 11.60
CA ASN A 241 -1.81 16.85 10.56
C ASN A 241 -3.07 17.53 11.08
N VAL A 242 -3.55 17.13 12.26
CA VAL A 242 -4.83 17.58 12.82
C VAL A 242 -4.62 18.78 13.73
N ILE A 243 -3.66 18.71 14.66
CA ILE A 243 -3.46 19.79 15.64
C ILE A 243 -2.68 20.96 15.04
N LEU A 244 -1.58 20.69 14.34
CA LEU A 244 -0.80 21.74 13.67
C LEU A 244 -1.36 22.15 12.29
N ASN A 245 -2.41 21.48 11.82
CA ASN A 245 -3.07 21.71 10.54
C ASN A 245 -2.11 21.71 9.32
N LYS A 246 -1.08 20.86 9.35
CA LYS A 246 -0.05 20.77 8.31
C LYS A 246 -0.39 19.78 7.19
N SER A 247 -1.60 19.22 7.19
CA SER A 247 -2.06 18.30 6.14
C SER A 247 -2.08 18.93 4.74
N SER A 248 -2.26 20.26 4.66
CA SER A 248 -2.22 21.00 3.39
C SER A 248 -0.83 21.10 2.76
N ASN A 249 0.25 20.86 3.52
CA ASN A 249 1.63 20.86 3.00
C ASN A 249 1.87 19.75 1.98
N TYR A 250 1.07 18.67 2.03
CA TYR A 250 1.12 17.59 1.05
C TYR A 250 0.37 17.94 -0.26
N GLY A 251 -0.15 19.16 -0.37
CA GLY A 251 -0.98 19.61 -1.47
C GLY A 251 -2.47 19.45 -1.18
N THR A 252 -3.29 20.34 -1.75
CA THR A 252 -4.75 20.27 -1.69
C THR A 252 -5.32 20.42 -3.08
N SER A 253 -6.53 19.89 -3.30
CA SER A 253 -7.30 20.10 -4.52
C SER A 253 -8.65 20.72 -4.18
N PRO A 254 -9.27 21.48 -5.10
CA PRO A 254 -10.59 22.05 -4.88
C PRO A 254 -11.62 20.98 -4.50
N PHE A 255 -12.59 21.30 -3.64
CA PHE A 255 -13.56 20.32 -3.11
C PHE A 255 -14.22 19.45 -4.19
N LEU A 256 -14.64 20.04 -5.31
CA LEU A 256 -15.30 19.30 -6.38
C LEU A 256 -14.36 18.32 -7.12
N TRP A 257 -13.04 18.54 -7.07
CA TRP A 257 -12.04 17.68 -7.71
C TRP A 257 -12.12 16.23 -7.21
N TYR A 258 -12.45 16.03 -5.94
CA TYR A 258 -12.63 14.68 -5.40
C TYR A 258 -13.79 13.92 -6.07
N PHE A 259 -14.84 14.63 -6.49
CA PHE A 259 -16.04 14.04 -7.09
C PHE A 259 -15.95 13.88 -8.60
N TYR A 260 -15.45 14.87 -9.33
CA TYR A 260 -15.34 14.77 -10.79
C TYR A 260 -14.04 14.11 -11.27
N SER A 261 -13.02 13.99 -10.39
CA SER A 261 -11.67 13.55 -10.76
C SER A 261 -11.21 12.32 -9.98
N ALA A 262 -11.13 12.41 -8.64
CA ALA A 262 -10.56 11.33 -7.84
C ALA A 262 -11.44 10.07 -7.80
N LEU A 263 -12.74 10.22 -7.50
CA LEU A 263 -13.68 9.09 -7.44
C LEU A 263 -13.83 8.38 -8.81
N PRO A 264 -14.02 9.08 -9.94
CA PRO A 264 -14.09 8.44 -11.25
C PRO A 264 -12.81 7.71 -11.63
N ARG A 265 -11.64 8.24 -11.27
CA ARG A 265 -10.36 7.52 -11.47
C ARG A 265 -10.28 6.29 -10.59
N ALA A 266 -10.64 6.36 -9.32
CA ALA A 266 -10.52 5.23 -8.39
C ALA A 266 -11.45 4.06 -8.76
N LEU A 267 -12.70 4.37 -9.15
CA LEU A 267 -13.75 3.38 -9.37
C LEU A 267 -14.02 3.06 -10.85
N PHE A 268 -13.53 3.88 -11.79
CA PHE A 268 -13.72 3.72 -13.24
C PHE A 268 -15.19 3.47 -13.62
N ALA A 269 -15.44 2.43 -14.43
CA ALA A 269 -16.78 2.06 -14.88
C ALA A 269 -17.68 1.62 -13.71
N THR A 270 -17.12 1.34 -12.52
CA THR A 270 -17.91 1.05 -11.32
C THR A 270 -18.60 2.29 -10.75
N THR A 271 -18.11 3.52 -10.99
CA THR A 271 -18.74 4.76 -10.50
C THR A 271 -20.21 4.91 -10.93
N PRO A 272 -20.56 4.88 -12.23
CA PRO A 272 -21.96 4.99 -12.66
C PRO A 272 -22.82 3.80 -12.19
N PHE A 273 -22.24 2.60 -12.10
CA PHE A 273 -22.95 1.41 -11.62
C PHE A 273 -23.34 1.52 -10.13
N VAL A 274 -22.46 2.09 -9.29
CA VAL A 274 -22.78 2.35 -7.88
C VAL A 274 -23.95 3.33 -7.77
N ILE A 275 -23.93 4.44 -8.52
CA ILE A 275 -25.01 5.43 -8.51
C ILE A 275 -26.34 4.81 -8.98
N ILE A 276 -26.33 4.14 -10.13
CA ILE A 276 -27.53 3.52 -10.70
C ILE A 276 -28.10 2.46 -9.76
N GLY A 277 -27.24 1.61 -9.18
CA GLY A 277 -27.70 0.58 -8.26
C GLY A 277 -28.23 1.14 -6.94
N SER A 278 -27.63 2.21 -6.41
CA SER A 278 -28.16 2.93 -5.25
C SER A 278 -29.54 3.55 -5.50
N LEU A 279 -29.79 4.06 -6.70
CA LEU A 279 -31.10 4.62 -7.08
C LEU A 279 -32.17 3.54 -7.32
N ARG A 280 -31.76 2.35 -7.80
CA ARG A 280 -32.67 1.23 -8.08
C ARG A 280 -33.03 0.42 -6.83
N ASP A 281 -32.18 0.40 -5.80
CA ASP A 281 -32.46 -0.35 -4.57
C ASP A 281 -33.32 0.46 -3.58
N LYS A 282 -34.64 0.24 -3.62
CA LYS A 282 -35.60 0.83 -2.67
C LYS A 282 -35.37 0.40 -1.20
N LYS A 283 -34.51 -0.60 -0.92
CA LYS A 283 -34.18 -1.06 0.45
C LYS A 283 -32.93 -0.38 1.03
N MET A 284 -32.26 0.48 0.28
CA MET A 284 -31.07 1.20 0.76
C MET A 284 -31.37 2.19 1.89
N TYR A 285 -32.62 2.62 2.06
CA TYR A 285 -33.06 3.57 3.08
C TYR A 285 -33.07 3.03 4.52
N LEU A 286 -33.01 1.71 4.73
CA LEU A 286 -32.92 1.11 6.07
C LEU A 286 -31.46 0.73 6.41
N VAL A 287 -30.67 1.74 6.77
CA VAL A 287 -29.28 1.61 7.28
C VAL A 287 -29.26 1.09 8.74
N GLY A 288 -30.16 0.15 9.07
CA GLY A 288 -30.25 -0.51 10.38
C GLY A 288 -30.23 -2.04 10.30
N ARG A 289 -30.12 -2.61 9.09
CA ARG A 289 -29.85 -4.05 8.90
C ARG A 289 -28.62 -4.15 8.00
N SER A 290 -27.55 -4.69 8.56
CA SER A 290 -26.19 -4.95 8.03
C SER A 290 -26.13 -5.81 6.74
N SER A 291 -27.08 -5.64 5.81
CA SER A 291 -27.32 -6.56 4.69
C SER A 291 -27.65 -5.90 3.34
N THR A 292 -27.39 -4.61 3.14
CA THR A 292 -27.93 -3.91 1.96
C THR A 292 -26.94 -3.06 1.17
N PHE A 293 -25.68 -2.96 1.59
CA PHE A 293 -24.67 -2.27 0.76
C PHE A 293 -24.20 -3.12 -0.44
N LEU A 294 -24.41 -4.43 -0.39
CA LEU A 294 -23.93 -5.39 -1.41
C LEU A 294 -25.05 -6.15 -2.14
N ARG A 295 -26.31 -5.69 -2.05
CA ARG A 295 -27.40 -6.18 -2.92
C ARG A 295 -27.45 -5.46 -4.27
N LEU A 296 -26.39 -4.75 -4.63
CA LEU A 296 -26.24 -4.08 -5.93
C LEU A 296 -26.02 -5.04 -7.13
N SER A 297 -26.20 -6.35 -6.95
CA SER A 297 -26.06 -7.34 -8.02
C SER A 297 -27.34 -8.15 -8.32
N LEU A 298 -28.46 -7.87 -7.65
CA LEU A 298 -29.60 -8.81 -7.60
C LEU A 298 -30.87 -8.34 -8.30
N GLN A 299 -30.76 -7.74 -9.48
CA GLN A 299 -31.86 -7.72 -10.47
C GLN A 299 -31.39 -8.01 -11.91
N PHE A 300 -30.29 -8.74 -12.10
CA PHE A 300 -29.83 -9.14 -13.43
C PHE A 300 -30.30 -10.54 -13.86
N SER A 301 -31.53 -10.93 -13.49
CA SER A 301 -32.20 -12.09 -14.09
C SER A 301 -32.78 -11.79 -15.48
N SER A 302 -32.78 -10.52 -15.89
CA SER A 302 -33.12 -10.11 -17.25
C SER A 302 -31.92 -10.22 -18.17
N THR A 303 -32.13 -10.58 -19.43
CA THR A 303 -31.12 -10.58 -20.50
C THR A 303 -30.41 -9.23 -20.64
N GLN A 304 -31.10 -8.14 -20.30
CA GLN A 304 -30.54 -6.78 -20.28
C GLN A 304 -29.48 -6.62 -19.18
N GLY A 305 -29.71 -7.19 -18.00
CA GLY A 305 -28.79 -7.12 -16.88
C GLY A 305 -27.44 -7.79 -17.11
N VAL A 306 -27.48 -8.94 -17.79
CA VAL A 306 -26.27 -9.65 -18.19
C VAL A 306 -25.44 -8.82 -19.18
N LYS A 307 -26.10 -8.18 -20.17
CA LYS A 307 -25.42 -7.29 -21.13
C LYS A 307 -24.75 -6.09 -20.44
N GLU A 308 -25.46 -5.44 -19.51
CA GLU A 308 -24.93 -4.31 -18.72
C GLU A 308 -23.69 -4.74 -17.93
N PHE A 309 -23.76 -5.89 -17.26
CA PHE A 309 -22.64 -6.40 -16.47
C PHE A 309 -21.44 -6.84 -17.33
N THR A 310 -21.68 -7.54 -18.45
CA THR A 310 -20.60 -7.89 -19.38
C THR A 310 -19.93 -6.64 -19.95
N GLY A 311 -20.70 -5.61 -20.31
CA GLY A 311 -20.17 -4.32 -20.75
C GLY A 311 -19.30 -3.65 -19.67
N HIS A 312 -19.75 -3.67 -18.41
CA HIS A 312 -18.97 -3.18 -17.26
C HIS A 312 -17.62 -3.88 -17.13
N LEU A 313 -17.61 -5.21 -17.19
CA LEU A 313 -16.38 -6.00 -17.07
C LEU A 313 -15.41 -5.70 -18.22
N LEU A 314 -15.90 -5.63 -19.46
CA LEU A 314 -15.05 -5.31 -20.63
C LEU A 314 -14.43 -3.92 -20.51
N LEU A 315 -15.21 -2.92 -20.09
CA LEU A 315 -14.72 -1.56 -19.86
C LEU A 315 -13.66 -1.53 -18.74
N ASN A 316 -13.94 -2.15 -17.59
CA ASN A 316 -12.98 -2.23 -16.49
C ASN A 316 -11.69 -2.93 -16.92
N SER A 317 -11.78 -4.06 -17.62
CA SER A 317 -10.60 -4.77 -18.14
C SER A 317 -9.79 -3.90 -19.11
N GLY A 318 -10.45 -3.17 -20.02
CA GLY A 318 -9.79 -2.22 -20.92
C GLY A 318 -9.04 -1.10 -20.17
N PHE A 319 -9.70 -0.48 -19.18
CA PHE A 319 -9.07 0.52 -18.31
C PHE A 319 -7.91 -0.06 -17.51
N THR A 320 -8.05 -1.28 -17.00
CA THR A 320 -7.00 -1.96 -16.24
C THR A 320 -5.76 -2.22 -17.07
N LEU A 321 -5.92 -2.65 -18.32
CA LEU A 321 -4.79 -2.81 -19.24
C LEU A 321 -4.10 -1.48 -19.53
N ALA A 322 -4.87 -0.44 -19.85
CA ALA A 322 -4.33 0.90 -20.12
C ALA A 322 -3.57 1.48 -18.90
N MET A 323 -4.16 1.40 -17.71
CA MET A 323 -3.53 1.91 -16.48
C MET A 323 -2.33 1.08 -16.06
N SER A 324 -2.32 -0.23 -16.31
CA SER A 324 -1.14 -1.07 -16.07
C SER A 324 0.01 -0.67 -16.98
N TYR A 325 -0.28 -0.40 -18.25
CA TYR A 325 0.72 0.07 -19.22
C TYR A 325 1.29 1.43 -18.80
N ILE A 326 0.43 2.41 -18.47
CA ILE A 326 0.85 3.74 -18.02
C ILE A 326 1.66 3.63 -16.73
N SER A 327 1.18 2.85 -15.77
CA SER A 327 1.82 2.74 -14.45
C SER A 327 3.21 2.12 -14.54
N LYS A 328 3.44 1.18 -15.46
CA LYS A 328 4.78 0.61 -15.71
C LYS A 328 5.82 1.67 -16.07
N GLN A 329 5.42 2.74 -16.74
CA GLN A 329 6.32 3.80 -17.19
C GLN A 329 6.63 4.87 -16.13
N ASN A 330 5.94 4.86 -14.98
CA ASN A 330 6.07 5.88 -13.93
C ASN A 330 7.29 5.69 -13.00
N TYR A 331 8.25 4.86 -13.40
CA TYR A 331 9.42 4.52 -12.57
C TYR A 331 10.77 4.70 -13.28
N PRO A 332 11.03 5.87 -13.89
CA PRO A 332 12.25 6.08 -14.64
C PRO A 332 13.53 6.04 -13.79
N GLY A 333 13.50 6.38 -12.50
CA GLY A 333 14.65 6.26 -11.59
C GLY A 333 15.07 4.80 -11.34
N GLY A 334 14.11 3.90 -11.13
CA GLY A 334 14.39 2.46 -11.00
C GLY A 334 14.95 1.85 -12.30
N VAL A 335 14.45 2.30 -13.46
CA VAL A 335 14.99 1.90 -14.77
C VAL A 335 16.42 2.38 -14.95
N ALA A 336 16.71 3.64 -14.58
CA ALA A 336 18.08 4.16 -14.62
C ALA A 336 19.01 3.32 -13.74
N MET A 337 18.62 3.05 -12.49
CA MET A 337 19.43 2.22 -11.60
C MET A 337 19.77 0.84 -12.20
N SER A 338 18.78 0.18 -12.80
CA SER A 338 19.00 -1.09 -13.50
C SER A 338 20.01 -0.96 -14.64
N GLN A 339 19.88 0.09 -15.46
CA GLN A 339 20.79 0.33 -16.58
C GLN A 339 22.22 0.62 -16.13
N LEU A 340 22.39 1.35 -15.02
CA LEU A 340 23.71 1.62 -14.43
C LEU A 340 24.43 0.32 -14.09
N HIS A 341 23.73 -0.61 -13.44
CA HIS A 341 24.28 -1.91 -13.05
C HIS A 341 24.55 -2.84 -14.21
N ASP A 342 23.77 -2.75 -15.29
CA ASP A 342 24.01 -3.52 -16.52
C ASP A 342 25.24 -3.01 -17.29
N LEU A 343 25.52 -1.71 -17.23
CA LEU A 343 26.59 -1.07 -18.00
C LEU A 343 27.96 -1.13 -17.32
N ILE A 344 28.02 -1.02 -15.99
CA ILE A 344 29.28 -0.93 -15.26
C ILE A 344 29.61 -2.29 -14.62
N PRO A 345 30.83 -2.82 -14.82
CA PRO A 345 31.23 -4.07 -14.19
C PRO A 345 31.17 -3.99 -12.65
N SER A 346 30.53 -4.98 -12.03
CA SER A 346 30.32 -5.06 -10.57
C SER A 346 31.61 -5.12 -9.74
N HIS A 347 32.74 -5.52 -10.34
CA HIS A 347 34.04 -5.62 -9.67
C HIS A 347 34.76 -4.27 -9.48
N ARG A 348 34.27 -3.19 -10.10
CA ARG A 348 34.82 -1.84 -9.85
C ARG A 348 34.47 -1.38 -8.44
N THR A 349 35.43 -0.78 -7.75
CA THR A 349 35.32 -0.29 -6.37
C THR A 349 35.43 1.24 -6.26
N ASP A 350 35.70 1.90 -7.37
CA ASP A 350 35.88 3.34 -7.48
C ASP A 350 34.59 4.07 -7.91
N ILE A 351 33.45 3.37 -7.87
CA ILE A 351 32.16 3.91 -8.29
C ILE A 351 31.48 4.64 -7.13
N ASN A 352 31.22 5.92 -7.35
CA ASN A 352 30.40 6.77 -6.49
C ASN A 352 29.22 7.35 -7.30
N VAL A 353 28.00 7.07 -6.87
CA VAL A 353 26.76 7.35 -7.59
C VAL A 353 25.93 8.36 -6.81
N TYR A 354 25.64 9.50 -7.41
CA TYR A 354 24.65 10.44 -6.89
C TYR A 354 23.26 10.10 -7.41
N ILE A 355 22.26 10.14 -6.54
CA ILE A 355 20.85 9.89 -6.83
C ILE A 355 20.07 11.12 -6.40
N ASN A 356 19.48 11.85 -7.34
CA ASN A 356 18.66 13.00 -6.98
C ASN A 356 17.30 12.58 -6.37
N ASN A 357 16.59 13.56 -5.82
CA ASN A 357 15.32 13.33 -5.15
C ASN A 357 14.28 12.67 -6.06
N LEU A 358 14.10 13.11 -7.31
CA LEU A 358 13.09 12.48 -8.17
C LEU A 358 13.46 11.03 -8.53
N ALA A 359 14.74 10.73 -8.78
CA ALA A 359 15.18 9.35 -9.00
C ALA A 359 14.83 8.47 -7.78
N ALA A 360 15.09 8.96 -6.56
CA ALA A 360 14.69 8.30 -5.32
C ALA A 360 13.16 8.12 -5.20
N GLN A 361 12.37 9.06 -5.70
CA GLN A 361 10.90 9.00 -5.70
C GLN A 361 10.30 8.10 -6.80
N THR A 362 11.08 7.78 -7.83
CA THR A 362 10.61 7.10 -9.05
C THR A 362 11.28 5.74 -9.29
N GLY A 363 11.54 4.99 -8.21
CA GLY A 363 11.84 3.57 -8.29
C GLY A 363 13.19 3.13 -7.75
N VAL A 364 14.05 4.06 -7.32
CA VAL A 364 15.28 3.71 -6.61
C VAL A 364 14.97 3.34 -5.16
N SER A 365 15.53 2.23 -4.69
CA SER A 365 15.47 1.75 -3.30
C SER A 365 16.81 1.15 -2.87
N ARG A 366 17.01 0.87 -1.58
CA ARG A 366 18.21 0.15 -1.13
C ARG A 366 18.32 -1.25 -1.73
N PHE A 367 17.19 -1.94 -1.98
CA PHE A 367 17.20 -3.19 -2.74
C PHE A 367 17.70 -3.07 -4.17
N THR A 368 17.66 -1.87 -4.76
CA THR A 368 18.24 -1.61 -6.09
C THR A 368 19.72 -1.29 -6.04
N GLN A 369 20.32 -1.08 -4.86
CA GLN A 369 21.76 -0.84 -4.69
C GLN A 369 22.52 -2.17 -4.64
N ILE A 370 22.57 -2.88 -5.76
CA ILE A 370 23.01 -4.30 -5.76
C ILE A 370 24.51 -4.51 -5.50
N ASN A 371 25.33 -3.48 -5.73
CA ASN A 371 26.78 -3.49 -5.50
C ASN A 371 27.17 -2.66 -4.26
N GLU A 372 26.35 -2.63 -3.20
CA GLU A 372 26.59 -1.81 -2.00
C GLU A 372 27.91 -2.13 -1.27
N ASP A 373 28.44 -3.34 -1.45
CA ASP A 373 29.73 -3.74 -0.86
C ASP A 373 30.94 -3.08 -1.54
N SER A 374 30.82 -2.64 -2.80
CA SER A 374 31.90 -2.07 -3.60
C SER A 374 31.64 -0.65 -4.09
N TRP A 375 30.38 -0.23 -4.22
CA TRP A 375 29.98 1.08 -4.74
C TRP A 375 29.40 1.94 -3.63
N LYS A 376 29.57 3.26 -3.76
CA LYS A 376 28.94 4.25 -2.88
C LYS A 376 27.72 4.85 -3.54
N TYR A 377 26.59 4.85 -2.84
CA TYR A 377 25.35 5.48 -3.30
C TYR A 377 25.00 6.63 -2.37
N ASP A 378 24.80 7.81 -2.95
CA ASP A 378 24.51 9.02 -2.20
C ASP A 378 23.21 9.65 -2.70
N LYS A 379 22.29 9.90 -1.77
CA LYS A 379 20.99 10.52 -2.04
C LYS A 379 20.79 11.81 -1.24
N ARG A 380 21.87 12.46 -0.80
CA ARG A 380 21.81 13.74 -0.09
C ARG A 380 21.07 14.78 -0.94
N GLU A 381 20.09 15.43 -0.33
CA GLU A 381 19.34 16.49 -0.98
C GLU A 381 20.18 17.77 -1.09
N LYS A 382 19.96 18.54 -2.16
CA LYS A 382 20.54 19.89 -2.38
C LYS A 382 22.08 19.93 -2.49
N THR A 383 22.69 18.85 -2.96
CA THR A 383 24.11 18.86 -3.31
C THR A 383 24.34 19.77 -4.52
N THR A 384 25.26 20.72 -4.41
CA THR A 384 25.68 21.61 -5.51
C THR A 384 27.06 21.26 -6.08
N ASP A 385 27.79 20.36 -5.41
CA ASP A 385 29.11 19.90 -5.82
C ASP A 385 29.03 18.43 -6.24
N PHE A 386 29.17 18.19 -7.54
CA PHE A 386 29.14 16.85 -8.13
C PHE A 386 30.53 16.26 -8.37
N SER A 387 31.61 16.99 -8.06
CA SER A 387 32.98 16.54 -8.25
C SER A 387 33.35 15.19 -7.56
N PRO A 388 32.77 14.78 -6.42
CA PRO A 388 33.15 13.51 -5.82
C PRO A 388 32.46 12.29 -6.44
N TYR A 389 31.49 12.47 -7.35
CA TYR A 389 30.74 11.38 -7.94
C TYR A 389 31.31 10.98 -9.29
N THR A 390 31.32 9.69 -9.57
CA THR A 390 31.67 9.15 -10.89
C THR A 390 30.47 9.11 -11.83
N HIS A 391 29.27 8.96 -11.27
CA HIS A 391 28.02 8.77 -12.00
C HIS A 391 26.89 9.53 -11.31
N LEU A 392 25.95 10.04 -12.10
CA LEU A 392 24.82 10.84 -11.63
C LEU A 392 23.52 10.26 -12.18
N ILE A 393 22.54 10.00 -11.32
CA ILE A 393 21.16 9.69 -11.70
C ILE A 393 20.32 10.94 -11.36
N ILE A 394 20.22 11.84 -12.34
CA ILE A 394 19.57 13.16 -12.20
C ILE A 394 18.59 13.48 -13.33
N GLU A 395 17.68 14.42 -13.07
CA GLU A 395 16.71 14.90 -14.05
C GLU A 395 17.34 15.78 -15.14
N PRO A 396 16.83 15.76 -16.38
CA PRO A 396 17.35 16.57 -17.47
C PRO A 396 17.31 18.09 -17.22
N LYS A 397 16.34 18.59 -16.44
CA LYS A 397 16.22 20.03 -16.16
C LYS A 397 17.29 20.58 -15.21
N GLU A 398 17.92 19.73 -14.42
CA GLU A 398 19.07 20.12 -13.59
C GLU A 398 20.37 20.21 -14.41
N TYR A 399 20.32 19.83 -15.70
CA TYR A 399 21.47 19.67 -16.59
C TYR A 399 21.31 20.42 -17.93
N GLU A 400 20.57 21.54 -17.99
CA GLU A 400 20.41 22.34 -19.21
C GLU A 400 21.74 22.96 -19.69
N GLU A 401 22.59 22.14 -20.32
CA GLU A 401 23.64 22.52 -21.26
C GLU A 401 24.05 21.36 -22.23
N SER A 402 23.25 20.28 -22.38
CA SER A 402 23.48 19.32 -23.47
C SER A 402 22.20 18.71 -24.06
N GLU A 403 22.14 18.72 -25.40
CA GLU A 403 21.03 18.23 -26.23
C GLU A 403 20.90 16.70 -26.21
N TYR A 404 20.10 16.09 -25.34
CA TYR A 404 19.52 14.75 -25.62
C TYR A 404 18.15 14.55 -24.94
N VAL A 405 17.21 13.99 -25.69
CA VAL A 405 15.79 13.84 -25.31
C VAL A 405 15.57 12.69 -24.33
N GLY A 406 15.17 13.03 -23.09
CA GLY A 406 14.28 12.23 -22.23
C GLY A 406 14.72 10.81 -21.86
N LYS A 407 15.69 10.68 -20.94
CA LYS A 407 16.03 9.54 -20.06
C LYS A 407 17.02 10.09 -19.01
N PHE A 408 17.03 9.57 -17.78
CA PHE A 408 18.05 9.95 -16.78
C PHE A 408 19.46 9.82 -17.39
N PHE A 409 20.34 10.77 -17.07
CA PHE A 409 21.67 10.87 -17.67
C PHE A 409 22.56 9.69 -17.23
N PHE A 410 23.35 9.15 -18.16
CA PHE A 410 24.55 8.37 -17.86
C PHE A 410 25.69 9.03 -18.62
N GLY A 411 26.65 9.57 -17.88
CA GLY A 411 27.92 10.04 -18.40
C GLY A 411 28.97 9.89 -17.30
N GLU A 412 30.15 9.39 -17.66
CA GLU A 412 31.32 9.59 -16.82
C GLU A 412 31.56 11.10 -16.72
N LEU A 413 31.89 11.59 -15.53
CA LEU A 413 32.53 12.90 -15.40
C LEU A 413 33.91 12.78 -16.07
N GLU A 414 34.01 13.11 -17.37
CA GLU A 414 35.29 13.52 -17.93
C GLU A 414 35.66 14.83 -17.23
N LEU A 415 36.61 14.73 -16.30
CA LEU A 415 37.22 15.84 -15.55
C LEU A 415 37.85 16.89 -16.47
#